data_AF-A0A833VVY1-F1
#
_entry.id   AF-A0A833VVY1-F1
#
_cell.length_a   1.000
_cell.length_b   1.000
_cell.length_c   1.000
_cell.angle_alpha   90.00
_cell.angle_beta   90.00
_cell.angle_gamma   90.00
#
_symmetry.space_group_name_H-M   'P 1'
#
loop_
_entity.id
_entity.type
_entity.pdbx_description
1 polymer ?
#
loop_
_entity_poly.entity_id
_entity_poly.type
_entity_poly.pdbx_seq_one_letter_code
_entity_poly.pdbx_strand_id
1 'polypeptide(L)'
;MGKLLCDSSAASVETLAPATPPAGSPLHWALPPPPPSMGYGWGEVAGLEDQQRRKLERISDRGVAWKVPDTDPASSSDSDNDREVIYQIFRLEHGGQVESDGNCLFTAARRSMGIKMSARELRRCTVRRFEEEYEKEENKEGIDLAIRNMYSPDIKAGWGVHVVQEVKLLAQKVDRAGMDSAINELMELGIQREIAAETIYKERCTAVNDGSGWAKYMSISGSDEDEHDIITLQYTEEGLLSIDENRDGHAAAFGDDIALECLATEFKREVYVVQAHGSDAMVDEDNCVFFLPHSPRGPICGAPIFLFMKGTGWCGAGADHYEPLITSLIPNVSHDKAAIVL
;
A
#
# COMPACT_ATOMS: atom_id res chain seq x y z
N MET A 1 10.95 -3.79 -9.76
CA MET A 1 10.64 -4.10 -8.35
C MET A 1 10.25 -5.56 -8.28
N GLY A 2 11.08 -6.37 -7.59
CA GLY A 2 10.85 -7.81 -7.48
C GLY A 2 9.92 -8.10 -6.31
N LYS A 3 8.91 -8.95 -6.54
CA LYS A 3 7.99 -9.45 -5.51
C LYS A 3 8.80 -10.04 -4.37
N LEU A 4 8.55 -9.57 -3.16
CA LEU A 4 9.39 -9.92 -2.01
C LEU A 4 9.00 -11.25 -1.36
N LEU A 5 7.77 -11.70 -1.58
CA LEU A 5 7.16 -12.75 -0.78
C LEU A 5 6.56 -13.93 -1.58
N CYS A 6 6.95 -14.12 -2.85
CA CYS A 6 6.43 -15.22 -3.67
C CYS A 6 7.51 -16.23 -4.03
N ASP A 7 7.52 -17.36 -3.33
CA ASP A 7 7.44 -18.70 -3.93
C ASP A 7 7.51 -19.76 -2.81
N SER A 8 6.37 -20.32 -2.41
CA SER A 8 6.35 -21.60 -1.70
C SER A 8 5.07 -22.38 -1.97
N SER A 9 5.30 -23.61 -2.45
CA SER A 9 4.34 -24.59 -2.91
C SER A 9 3.38 -25.07 -1.82
N ALA A 10 2.16 -25.41 -2.25
CA ALA A 10 1.03 -25.82 -1.44
C ALA A 10 1.31 -26.96 -0.45
N ALA A 11 0.87 -26.78 0.81
CA ALA A 11 0.58 -27.86 1.73
C ALA A 11 -0.87 -27.71 2.22
N SER A 12 -1.67 -28.74 1.95
CA SER A 12 -3.10 -28.84 2.25
C SER A 12 -3.36 -28.99 3.76
N VAL A 13 -4.21 -28.12 4.32
CA VAL A 13 -4.81 -28.30 5.64
C VAL A 13 -6.33 -28.31 5.49
N GLU A 14 -6.96 -29.42 5.87
CA GLU A 14 -8.42 -29.56 5.93
C GLU A 14 -9.00 -28.58 6.95
N THR A 15 -9.93 -27.73 6.54
CA THR A 15 -10.80 -26.99 7.45
C THR A 15 -12.20 -26.88 6.84
N LEU A 16 -13.18 -27.01 7.73
CA LEU A 16 -14.62 -27.22 7.52
C LEU A 16 -15.28 -26.45 6.36
N ALA A 17 -16.16 -27.16 5.64
CA ALA A 17 -16.86 -26.72 4.44
C ALA A 17 -17.75 -25.48 4.66
N PRO A 18 -17.67 -24.46 3.79
CA PRO A 18 -18.69 -23.41 3.71
C PRO A 18 -19.91 -23.89 2.90
N ALA A 19 -21.07 -23.35 3.24
CA ALA A 19 -22.35 -23.68 2.64
C ALA A 19 -22.39 -23.44 1.12
N THR A 20 -22.94 -24.40 0.39
CA THR A 20 -23.10 -24.40 -1.07
C THR A 20 -24.05 -23.27 -1.52
N PRO A 21 -23.66 -22.44 -2.51
CA PRO A 21 -24.61 -21.53 -3.15
C PRO A 21 -25.54 -22.30 -4.09
N PRO A 22 -26.78 -21.83 -4.34
CA PRO A 22 -27.70 -22.49 -5.24
C PRO A 22 -27.19 -22.42 -6.69
N ALA A 23 -27.36 -23.52 -7.42
CA ALA A 23 -26.96 -23.65 -8.81
C ALA A 23 -27.75 -22.70 -9.74
N GLY A 24 -27.04 -22.04 -10.66
CA GLY A 24 -27.64 -21.37 -11.81
C GLY A 24 -27.61 -19.84 -11.79
N SER A 25 -26.42 -19.26 -11.82
CA SER A 25 -26.18 -17.91 -12.36
C SER A 25 -24.72 -17.83 -12.82
N PRO A 26 -24.40 -17.17 -13.94
CA PRO A 26 -23.01 -16.92 -14.30
C PRO A 26 -22.32 -16.22 -13.12
N LEU A 27 -21.13 -16.68 -12.75
CA LEU A 27 -20.34 -16.19 -11.61
C LEU A 27 -20.08 -14.70 -11.76
N HIS A 28 -21.03 -13.92 -11.30
CA HIS A 28 -20.95 -12.48 -11.23
C HIS A 28 -20.82 -12.14 -9.76
N TRP A 29 -19.59 -11.86 -9.32
CA TRP A 29 -19.36 -11.45 -7.94
C TRP A 29 -20.10 -10.14 -7.70
N ALA A 30 -21.05 -10.16 -6.79
CA ALA A 30 -21.79 -8.98 -6.40
C ALA A 30 -20.80 -7.97 -5.79
N LEU A 31 -20.67 -6.80 -6.42
CA LEU A 31 -20.05 -5.67 -5.75
C LEU A 31 -20.92 -5.27 -4.55
N PRO A 32 -20.32 -4.87 -3.42
CA PRO A 32 -21.07 -4.09 -2.45
C PRO A 32 -21.66 -2.86 -3.16
N PRO A 33 -22.83 -2.36 -2.71
CA PRO A 33 -23.42 -1.17 -3.32
C PRO A 33 -22.37 -0.05 -3.31
N PRO A 34 -22.08 0.58 -4.46
CA PRO A 34 -21.05 1.59 -4.53
C PRO A 34 -21.42 2.71 -3.55
N PRO A 35 -20.44 3.31 -2.85
CA PRO A 35 -20.71 4.56 -2.15
C PRO A 35 -21.25 5.58 -3.15
N PRO A 36 -22.07 6.56 -2.71
CA PRO A 36 -22.59 7.59 -3.61
C PRO A 36 -21.42 8.23 -4.36
N SER A 37 -21.43 8.10 -5.70
CA SER A 37 -20.46 8.75 -6.55
C SER A 37 -20.54 10.24 -6.26
N MET A 38 -19.43 10.84 -5.83
CA MET A 38 -19.37 12.28 -5.63
C MET A 38 -19.29 13.04 -6.96
N GLY A 39 -19.30 12.33 -8.10
CA GLY A 39 -19.36 12.94 -9.43
C GLY A 39 -18.08 13.66 -9.83
N TYR A 40 -16.94 13.39 -9.19
CA TYR A 40 -15.67 13.98 -9.57
C TYR A 40 -15.23 13.43 -10.92
N GLY A 41 -15.33 14.28 -11.94
CA GLY A 41 -14.69 14.00 -13.23
C GLY A 41 -13.17 13.99 -13.08
N TRP A 42 -12.49 13.17 -13.86
CA TRP A 42 -11.02 13.14 -13.91
C TRP A 42 -10.41 14.51 -14.26
N GLY A 43 -11.17 15.39 -14.92
CA GLY A 43 -10.82 16.79 -15.15
C GLY A 43 -10.62 17.65 -13.90
N GLU A 44 -11.19 17.26 -12.75
CA GLU A 44 -11.12 18.03 -11.50
C GLU A 44 -10.04 17.54 -10.54
N VAL A 45 -9.45 16.36 -10.80
CA VAL A 45 -8.42 15.76 -9.94
C VAL A 45 -7.13 16.59 -10.04
N ALA A 46 -6.71 17.24 -8.96
CA ALA A 46 -5.53 18.10 -8.97
C ALA A 46 -4.25 17.32 -9.36
N GLY A 47 -3.28 17.99 -9.98
CA GLY A 47 -1.92 17.49 -10.25
C GLY A 47 -1.82 16.29 -11.21
N LEU A 48 -2.85 16.02 -12.01
CA LEU A 48 -2.74 15.18 -13.20
C LEU A 48 -2.48 16.05 -14.43
N GLU A 49 -1.63 15.55 -15.31
CA GLU A 49 -1.40 16.11 -16.63
C GLU A 49 -2.55 15.76 -17.58
N ASP A 50 -2.70 16.53 -18.65
CA ASP A 50 -3.78 16.35 -19.62
C ASP A 50 -3.78 14.95 -20.26
N GLN A 51 -2.59 14.38 -20.52
CA GLN A 51 -2.47 13.03 -21.07
C GLN A 51 -2.99 11.96 -20.09
N GLN A 52 -2.70 12.11 -18.80
CA GLN A 52 -3.15 11.20 -17.76
C GLN A 52 -4.66 11.29 -17.58
N ARG A 53 -5.21 12.52 -17.58
CA ARG A 53 -6.65 12.75 -17.54
C ARG A 53 -7.36 12.04 -18.69
N ARG A 54 -6.90 12.25 -19.93
CA ARG A 54 -7.49 11.58 -21.11
C ARG A 54 -7.41 10.05 -21.01
N LYS A 55 -6.29 9.49 -20.54
CA LYS A 55 -6.15 8.04 -20.34
C LYS A 55 -7.11 7.53 -19.28
N LEU A 56 -7.23 8.21 -18.14
CA LEU A 56 -8.12 7.85 -17.03
C LEU A 56 -9.61 8.00 -17.42
N GLU A 57 -9.97 9.03 -18.19
CA GLU A 57 -11.30 9.19 -18.79
C GLU A 57 -11.62 8.02 -19.73
N ARG A 58 -10.69 7.65 -20.62
CA ARG A 58 -10.84 6.48 -21.50
C ARG A 58 -11.00 5.18 -20.70
N ILE A 59 -10.26 5.02 -19.59
CA ILE A 59 -10.40 3.87 -18.68
C ILE A 59 -11.78 3.89 -18.02
N SER A 60 -12.27 5.05 -17.58
CA SER A 60 -13.61 5.18 -17.00
C SER A 60 -14.70 4.82 -18.02
N ASP A 61 -14.57 5.29 -19.26
CA ASP A 61 -15.58 5.08 -20.31
C ASP A 61 -15.65 3.64 -20.80
N ARG A 62 -14.49 3.02 -21.06
CA ARG A 62 -14.41 1.67 -21.65
C ARG A 62 -14.27 0.56 -20.62
N GLY A 63 -13.87 0.90 -19.40
CA GLY A 63 -13.66 -0.01 -18.29
C GLY A 63 -12.36 -0.81 -18.36
N VAL A 64 -12.14 -1.55 -17.27
CA VAL A 64 -11.04 -2.49 -17.06
C VAL A 64 -11.63 -3.90 -17.03
N ALA A 65 -11.23 -4.74 -17.97
CA ALA A 65 -11.60 -6.15 -17.99
C ALA A 65 -10.69 -6.91 -17.03
N TRP A 66 -11.27 -7.50 -15.99
CA TRP A 66 -10.58 -8.35 -15.05
C TRP A 66 -10.95 -9.81 -15.30
N LYS A 67 -9.94 -10.66 -15.46
CA LYS A 67 -10.14 -12.10 -15.58
C LYS A 67 -10.65 -12.67 -14.26
N VAL A 68 -11.81 -13.32 -14.33
CA VAL A 68 -12.48 -14.02 -13.22
C VAL A 68 -11.62 -15.24 -12.82
N PRO A 69 -11.05 -15.29 -11.59
CA PRO A 69 -10.32 -16.47 -11.14
C PRO A 69 -11.22 -17.70 -11.06
N ASP A 70 -10.69 -18.87 -11.43
CA ASP A 70 -11.42 -20.14 -11.34
C ASP A 70 -11.67 -20.49 -9.86
N THR A 71 -12.94 -20.59 -9.49
CA THR A 71 -13.35 -20.80 -8.10
C THR A 71 -13.37 -22.28 -7.67
N ASP A 72 -13.07 -23.22 -8.57
CA ASP A 72 -13.20 -24.66 -8.29
C ASP A 72 -11.94 -25.48 -8.64
N PRO A 73 -10.98 -25.62 -7.70
CA PRO A 73 -9.76 -26.40 -7.92
C PRO A 73 -10.02 -27.92 -8.03
N ALA A 74 -11.20 -28.41 -7.67
CA ALA A 74 -11.55 -29.84 -7.80
C ALA A 74 -11.98 -30.22 -9.22
N SER A 75 -12.18 -29.21 -10.08
CA SER A 75 -12.62 -29.41 -11.47
C SER A 75 -11.45 -29.46 -12.47
N SER A 76 -10.20 -29.28 -12.03
CA SER A 76 -9.01 -29.38 -12.89
C SER A 76 -8.70 -30.84 -13.25
N SER A 77 -9.56 -31.48 -14.05
CA SER A 77 -9.18 -32.67 -14.82
C SER A 77 -8.48 -32.22 -16.11
N ASP A 78 -7.56 -33.04 -16.62
CA ASP A 78 -6.66 -32.84 -17.79
C ASP A 78 -7.32 -32.45 -19.15
N SER A 79 -8.59 -32.05 -19.16
CA SER A 79 -9.34 -31.53 -20.30
C SER A 79 -9.48 -29.99 -20.27
N ASP A 80 -8.46 -29.28 -19.76
CA ASP A 80 -8.47 -27.83 -19.48
C ASP A 80 -8.38 -26.92 -20.74
N ASN A 81 -8.44 -27.48 -21.95
CA ASN A 81 -8.23 -26.73 -23.18
C ASN A 81 -9.46 -25.97 -23.73
N ASP A 82 -10.66 -26.16 -23.15
CA ASP A 82 -11.93 -25.58 -23.65
C ASP A 82 -12.69 -24.74 -22.59
N ARG A 83 -12.06 -24.37 -21.48
CA ARG A 83 -12.72 -23.49 -20.49
C ARG A 83 -12.80 -22.06 -21.00
N GLU A 84 -14.03 -21.56 -21.14
CA GLU A 84 -14.30 -20.18 -21.52
C GLU A 84 -13.80 -19.24 -20.41
N VAL A 85 -12.82 -18.39 -20.76
CA VAL A 85 -12.31 -17.37 -19.85
C VAL A 85 -13.38 -16.30 -19.66
N ILE A 86 -13.84 -16.15 -18.43
CA ILE A 86 -14.85 -15.15 -18.09
C ILE A 86 -14.15 -13.86 -17.66
N TYR A 87 -14.64 -12.73 -18.15
CA TYR A 87 -14.20 -11.40 -17.75
C TYR A 87 -15.35 -10.62 -17.13
N GLN A 88 -15.04 -9.82 -16.10
CA GLN A 88 -15.91 -8.76 -15.62
C GLN A 88 -15.28 -7.41 -15.92
N ILE A 89 -16.10 -6.45 -16.37
CA ILE A 89 -15.61 -5.14 -16.80
C ILE A 89 -16.03 -4.10 -15.77
N PHE A 90 -15.04 -3.42 -15.18
CA PHE A 90 -15.24 -2.40 -14.17
C PHE A 90 -14.98 -1.02 -14.73
N ARG A 91 -15.95 -0.12 -14.59
CA ARG A 91 -15.75 1.33 -14.66
C ARG A 91 -15.04 1.78 -13.39
N LEU A 92 -14.00 2.59 -13.56
CA LEU A 92 -13.27 3.22 -12.46
C LEU A 92 -13.59 4.72 -12.42
N GLU A 93 -14.09 5.18 -11.28
CA GLU A 93 -14.35 6.60 -11.00
C GLU A 93 -13.50 7.06 -9.82
N HIS A 94 -13.10 8.33 -9.82
CA HIS A 94 -12.38 8.91 -8.69
C HIS A 94 -13.31 9.03 -7.47
N GLY A 95 -12.91 8.47 -6.33
CA GLY A 95 -13.72 8.44 -5.11
C GLY A 95 -13.59 9.67 -4.20
N GLY A 96 -12.98 10.74 -4.71
CA GLY A 96 -12.70 11.97 -3.97
C GLY A 96 -11.37 11.94 -3.22
N GLN A 97 -10.81 13.13 -3.00
CA GLN A 97 -9.51 13.32 -2.35
C GLN A 97 -9.50 12.77 -0.91
N VAL A 98 -8.33 12.33 -0.48
CA VAL A 98 -8.05 12.01 0.93
C VAL A 98 -6.93 12.91 1.43
N GLU A 99 -6.87 13.11 2.73
CA GLU A 99 -5.78 13.87 3.34
C GLU A 99 -4.43 13.26 2.99
N SER A 100 -3.43 14.11 2.74
CA SER A 100 -2.06 13.71 2.44
C SER A 100 -1.29 13.35 3.71
N ASP A 101 -1.83 12.41 4.49
CA ASP A 101 -1.24 11.88 5.71
C ASP A 101 -0.87 10.39 5.56
N GLY A 102 -0.23 9.82 6.59
CA GLY A 102 0.10 8.39 6.61
C GLY A 102 -1.12 7.46 6.61
N ASN A 103 -2.34 7.97 6.81
CA ASN A 103 -3.59 7.19 6.77
C ASN A 103 -4.24 7.16 5.38
N CYS A 104 -3.67 7.81 4.36
CA CYS A 104 -4.24 7.89 3.02
C CYS A 104 -4.56 6.49 2.43
N LEU A 105 -3.64 5.52 2.52
CA LEU A 105 -3.87 4.14 2.05
C LEU A 105 -5.14 3.53 2.67
N PHE A 106 -5.23 3.54 4.00
CA PHE A 106 -6.35 2.91 4.71
C PHE A 106 -7.67 3.67 4.49
N THR A 107 -7.61 5.00 4.33
CA THR A 107 -8.77 5.82 4.00
C THR A 107 -9.26 5.58 2.57
N ALA A 108 -8.35 5.45 1.61
CA ALA A 108 -8.65 5.11 0.23
C ALA A 108 -9.23 3.69 0.12
N ALA A 109 -8.60 2.71 0.78
CA ALA A 109 -9.03 1.32 0.77
C ALA A 109 -10.44 1.14 1.37
N ARG A 110 -10.73 1.71 2.55
CA ARG A 110 -12.07 1.60 3.14
C ARG A 110 -13.16 2.22 2.26
N ARG A 111 -12.87 3.34 1.60
CA ARG A 111 -13.81 4.03 0.70
C ARG A 111 -14.05 3.22 -0.58
N SER A 112 -12.98 2.74 -1.21
CA SER A 112 -13.05 1.91 -2.43
C SER A 112 -13.80 0.60 -2.19
N MET A 113 -13.65 0.01 -1.01
CA MET A 113 -14.39 -1.20 -0.63
C MET A 113 -15.83 -0.95 -0.16
N GLY A 114 -16.21 0.31 0.14
CA GLY A 114 -17.51 0.64 0.72
C GLY A 114 -17.74 0.06 2.12
N ILE A 115 -16.68 -0.21 2.88
CA ILE A 115 -16.78 -0.79 4.23
C ILE A 115 -16.92 0.28 5.31
N LYS A 116 -17.59 -0.07 6.41
CA LYS A 116 -17.84 0.84 7.54
C LYS A 116 -16.68 0.95 8.53
N MET A 117 -15.63 0.15 8.37
CA MET A 117 -14.45 0.19 9.22
C MET A 117 -13.74 1.54 9.07
N SER A 118 -13.25 2.08 10.18
CA SER A 118 -12.38 3.24 10.20
C SER A 118 -11.00 2.91 9.60
N ALA A 119 -10.26 3.95 9.18
CA ALA A 119 -8.89 3.78 8.69
C ALA A 119 -7.97 3.15 9.76
N ARG A 120 -8.18 3.51 11.03
CA ARG A 120 -7.44 2.96 12.17
C ARG A 120 -7.74 1.49 12.42
N GLU A 121 -9.00 1.06 12.33
CA GLU A 121 -9.36 -0.36 12.42
C GLU A 121 -8.78 -1.15 11.26
N LEU A 122 -8.83 -0.60 10.04
CA LEU A 122 -8.27 -1.24 8.86
C LEU A 122 -6.74 -1.39 8.98
N ARG A 123 -6.03 -0.35 9.44
CA ARG A 123 -4.60 -0.41 9.77
C ARG A 123 -4.29 -1.52 10.77
N ARG A 124 -5.06 -1.64 11.85
CA ARG A 124 -4.89 -2.72 12.85
C ARG A 124 -5.10 -4.10 12.25
N CYS A 125 -6.11 -4.28 11.39
CA CYS A 125 -6.32 -5.54 10.67
C CYS A 125 -5.14 -5.88 9.76
N THR A 126 -4.60 -4.89 9.05
CA THR A 126 -3.41 -5.04 8.19
C THR A 126 -2.19 -5.47 9.00
N VAL A 127 -1.89 -4.80 10.12
CA VAL A 127 -0.76 -5.17 10.99
C VAL A 127 -0.93 -6.59 11.53
N ARG A 128 -2.11 -6.91 12.07
CA ARG A 128 -2.39 -8.27 12.56
C ARG A 128 -2.20 -9.32 11.46
N ARG A 129 -2.68 -9.03 10.25
CA ARG A 129 -2.51 -9.93 9.09
C ARG A 129 -1.03 -10.12 8.77
N PHE A 130 -0.24 -9.06 8.78
CA PHE A 130 1.21 -9.15 8.60
C PHE A 130 1.85 -10.04 9.68
N GLU A 131 1.55 -9.81 10.96
CA GLU A 131 2.12 -10.59 12.06
C GLU A 131 1.79 -12.08 11.94
N GLU A 132 0.53 -12.41 11.64
CA GLU A 132 0.08 -13.79 11.42
C GLU A 132 0.81 -14.49 10.27
N GLU A 133 1.15 -13.76 9.20
CA GLU A 133 1.84 -14.32 8.03
C GLU A 133 3.36 -14.36 8.23
N TYR A 134 3.94 -13.31 8.82
CA TYR A 134 5.35 -13.23 9.17
C TYR A 134 5.74 -14.32 10.17
N GLU A 135 4.86 -14.70 11.10
CA GLU A 135 5.14 -15.80 12.01
C GLU A 135 5.28 -17.16 11.30
N LYS A 136 4.47 -17.39 10.26
CA LYS A 136 4.44 -18.63 9.46
C LYS A 136 5.50 -18.67 8.36
N GLU A 137 6.06 -17.53 8.01
CA GLU A 137 7.00 -17.43 6.90
C GLU A 137 8.30 -18.20 7.17
N GLU A 138 8.74 -18.98 6.19
CA GLU A 138 10.02 -19.69 6.26
C GLU A 138 11.20 -18.75 5.97
N ASN A 139 11.03 -17.83 5.01
CA ASN A 139 12.04 -16.86 4.61
C ASN A 139 11.93 -15.51 5.35
N LYS A 140 11.95 -15.53 6.69
CA LYS A 140 11.91 -14.29 7.49
C LYS A 140 13.09 -13.37 7.20
N GLU A 141 14.27 -13.93 6.95
CA GLU A 141 15.48 -13.16 6.61
C GLU A 141 15.32 -12.33 5.34
N GLY A 142 14.64 -12.86 4.33
CA GLY A 142 14.32 -12.13 3.10
C GLY A 142 13.36 -10.96 3.34
N ILE A 143 12.33 -11.17 4.17
CA ILE A 143 11.40 -10.11 4.58
C ILE A 143 12.16 -9.02 5.33
N ASP A 144 12.95 -9.41 6.34
CA ASP A 144 13.70 -8.48 7.17
C ASP A 144 14.71 -7.68 6.36
N LEU A 145 15.36 -8.32 5.37
CA LEU A 145 16.28 -7.64 4.46
C LEU A 145 15.55 -6.57 3.64
N ALA A 146 14.36 -6.85 3.12
CA ALA A 146 13.61 -5.83 2.40
C ALA A 146 13.12 -4.70 3.27
N ILE A 147 12.59 -5.00 4.45
CA ILE A 147 12.18 -3.96 5.41
C ILE A 147 13.38 -3.08 5.74
N ARG A 148 14.55 -3.68 6.01
CA ARG A 148 15.79 -2.93 6.23
C ARG A 148 16.16 -2.06 5.04
N ASN A 149 16.10 -2.59 3.81
CA ASN A 149 16.43 -1.80 2.62
C ASN A 149 15.48 -0.62 2.39
N MET A 150 14.21 -0.73 2.81
CA MET A 150 13.22 0.34 2.67
C MET A 150 13.29 1.37 3.80
N TYR A 151 13.48 0.93 5.04
CA TYR A 151 13.26 1.75 6.24
C TYR A 151 14.52 2.05 7.04
N SER A 152 15.60 1.30 6.83
CA SER A 152 16.88 1.49 7.51
C SER A 152 18.04 1.09 6.59
N PRO A 153 18.17 1.72 5.40
CA PRO A 153 19.18 1.35 4.41
C PRO A 153 20.59 1.63 4.91
N ASP A 154 21.58 1.00 4.27
CA ASP A 154 22.98 1.34 4.49
C ASP A 154 23.32 2.70 3.86
N ILE A 155 23.37 3.73 4.69
CA ILE A 155 23.70 5.12 4.29
C ILE A 155 25.10 5.29 3.70
N LYS A 156 25.95 4.26 3.73
CA LYS A 156 27.26 4.27 3.06
C LYS A 156 27.19 3.79 1.61
N ALA A 157 26.02 3.35 1.15
CA ALA A 157 25.80 2.82 -0.19
C ALA A 157 24.47 3.32 -0.78
N GLY A 158 24.17 2.96 -2.03
CA GLY A 158 22.82 3.15 -2.61
C GLY A 158 22.47 4.56 -3.13
N TRP A 159 23.43 5.49 -3.19
CA TRP A 159 23.21 6.88 -3.65
C TRP A 159 22.90 7.04 -5.14
N GLY A 160 23.03 5.97 -5.94
CA GLY A 160 22.71 5.99 -7.37
C GLY A 160 21.22 5.92 -7.72
N VAL A 161 20.34 5.75 -6.73
CA VAL A 161 18.88 5.62 -6.93
C VAL A 161 18.13 6.90 -6.54
N HIS A 162 18.49 7.49 -5.40
CA HIS A 162 17.90 8.72 -4.90
C HIS A 162 18.96 9.52 -4.12
N VAL A 163 18.91 10.85 -4.20
CA VAL A 163 19.90 11.75 -3.56
C VAL A 163 19.68 11.93 -2.05
N VAL A 164 18.52 11.51 -1.56
CA VAL A 164 18.17 11.48 -0.14
C VAL A 164 17.77 10.05 0.24
N GLN A 165 18.30 9.55 1.34
CA GLN A 165 17.91 8.29 1.97
C GLN A 165 17.34 8.54 3.36
N GLU A 166 16.43 7.69 3.81
CA GLU A 166 15.76 7.84 5.09
C GLU A 166 15.95 6.64 5.99
N VAL A 167 16.20 6.90 7.28
CA VAL A 167 16.19 5.89 8.33
C VAL A 167 15.02 6.19 9.27
N LYS A 168 14.09 5.25 9.38
CA LYS A 168 12.95 5.31 10.31
C LYS A 168 13.31 4.69 11.65
N LEU A 169 13.06 5.45 12.71
CA LEU A 169 13.26 5.08 14.09
C LEU A 169 11.95 5.27 14.85
N LEU A 170 11.70 4.42 15.84
CA LEU A 170 10.52 4.46 16.71
C LEU A 170 10.94 4.89 18.11
N ALA A 171 10.47 6.05 18.54
CA ALA A 171 10.70 6.57 19.88
C ALA A 171 9.49 6.25 20.75
N GLN A 172 9.67 5.55 21.88
CA GLN A 172 8.59 5.42 22.85
C GLN A 172 8.22 6.80 23.40
N LYS A 173 6.92 7.14 23.39
CA LYS A 173 6.44 8.46 23.84
C LYS A 173 6.86 8.75 25.29
N VAL A 174 6.86 7.73 26.15
CA VAL A 174 7.25 7.84 27.56
C VAL A 174 8.72 8.24 27.76
N ASP A 175 9.58 7.94 26.78
CA ASP A 175 11.02 8.19 26.87
C ASP A 175 11.43 9.54 26.24
N ARG A 176 10.52 10.23 25.53
CA ARG A 176 10.81 11.46 24.76
C ARG A 176 11.45 12.56 25.62
N ALA A 177 10.93 12.78 26.82
CA ALA A 177 11.51 13.77 27.74
C ALA A 177 12.95 13.43 28.15
N GLY A 178 13.24 12.15 28.36
CA GLY A 178 14.59 11.69 28.69
C GLY A 178 15.56 11.79 27.49
N MET A 179 15.06 11.60 26.28
CA MET A 179 15.84 11.85 25.06
C MET A 179 16.15 13.33 24.88
N ASP A 180 15.16 14.21 25.03
CA ASP A 180 15.35 15.66 24.92
C ASP A 180 16.37 16.18 25.96
N SER A 181 16.34 15.65 27.20
CA SER A 181 17.35 15.94 28.21
C SER A 181 18.76 15.53 27.76
N ALA A 182 18.92 14.31 27.25
CA ALA A 182 20.21 13.80 26.81
C ALA A 182 20.76 14.57 25.59
N ILE A 183 19.88 15.01 24.69
CA ILE A 183 20.26 15.89 23.57
C ILE A 183 20.78 17.22 24.09
N ASN A 184 20.09 17.82 25.05
CA ASN A 184 20.52 19.08 25.66
C ASN A 184 21.86 18.94 26.41
N GLU A 185 22.09 17.82 27.10
CA GLU A 185 23.38 17.53 27.76
C GLU A 185 24.54 17.49 26.74
N LEU A 186 24.36 16.84 25.59
CA LEU A 186 25.35 16.84 24.51
C LEU A 186 25.56 18.25 23.92
N MET A 187 24.48 19.03 23.77
CA MET A 187 24.56 20.42 23.31
C MET A 187 25.33 21.31 24.29
N GLU A 188 25.17 21.11 25.60
CA GLU A 188 25.93 21.83 26.64
C GLU A 188 27.43 21.52 26.60
N LEU A 189 27.80 20.34 26.11
CA LEU A 189 29.20 19.96 25.83
C LEU A 189 29.74 20.52 24.50
N GLY A 190 28.93 21.31 23.78
CA GLY A 190 29.31 21.98 22.52
C GLY A 190 29.07 21.14 21.27
N ILE A 191 28.34 20.02 21.37
CA ILE A 191 27.96 19.21 20.20
C ILE A 191 26.79 19.89 19.48
N GLN A 192 26.82 19.94 18.15
CA GLN A 192 25.72 20.49 17.36
C GLN A 192 24.44 19.67 17.57
N ARG A 193 23.28 20.34 17.61
CA ARG A 193 21.99 19.73 17.94
C ARG A 193 21.69 18.51 17.07
N GLU A 194 21.95 18.61 15.78
CA GLU A 194 21.62 17.57 14.80
C GLU A 194 22.44 16.30 15.07
N ILE A 195 23.75 16.46 15.33
CA ILE A 195 24.66 15.35 15.68
C ILE A 195 24.28 14.75 17.03
N ALA A 196 23.95 15.58 18.02
CA ALA A 196 23.48 15.13 19.33
C ALA A 196 22.18 14.33 19.21
N ALA A 197 21.19 14.85 18.49
CA ALA A 197 19.90 14.21 18.26
C ALA A 197 20.06 12.90 17.49
N GLU A 198 20.82 12.88 16.39
CA GLU A 198 21.13 11.66 15.64
C GLU A 198 21.74 10.59 16.54
N THR A 199 22.70 10.97 17.38
CA THR A 199 23.38 10.06 18.31
C THR A 199 22.38 9.46 19.31
N ILE A 200 21.59 10.31 19.98
CA ILE A 200 20.61 9.87 20.98
C ILE A 200 19.50 9.03 20.36
N TYR A 201 18.99 9.40 19.18
CA TYR A 201 17.93 8.63 18.53
C TYR A 201 18.43 7.28 18.04
N LYS A 202 19.63 7.19 17.44
CA LYS A 202 20.22 5.90 17.06
C LYS A 202 20.51 5.00 18.24
N GLU A 203 20.85 5.56 19.40
CA GLU A 203 21.11 4.80 20.62
C GLU A 203 19.82 4.29 21.28
N ARG A 204 18.79 5.14 21.36
CA ARG A 204 17.63 4.91 22.24
C ARG A 204 16.34 4.51 21.52
N CYS A 205 16.22 4.78 20.22
CA CYS A 205 15.03 4.42 19.45
C CYS A 205 15.16 3.02 18.85
N THR A 206 14.02 2.41 18.53
CA THR A 206 14.00 1.13 17.81
C THR A 206 14.06 1.40 16.31
N ALA A 207 15.03 0.85 15.60
CA ALA A 207 15.08 0.96 14.14
C ALA A 207 14.01 0.08 13.48
N VAL A 208 13.44 0.56 12.37
CA VAL A 208 12.54 -0.25 11.55
C VAL A 208 13.39 -1.05 10.56
N ASN A 209 13.86 -2.24 10.96
CA ASN A 209 14.84 -3.02 10.20
C ASN A 209 14.58 -4.54 10.14
N ASP A 210 13.40 -4.96 10.59
CA ASP A 210 12.87 -6.32 10.56
C ASP A 210 11.32 -6.31 10.61
N GLY A 211 10.69 -7.47 10.50
CA GLY A 211 9.24 -7.62 10.55
C GLY A 211 8.60 -7.05 11.82
N SER A 212 9.23 -7.24 12.99
CA SER A 212 8.70 -6.72 14.27
C SER A 212 8.71 -5.19 14.29
N GLY A 213 9.81 -4.58 13.83
CA GLY A 213 9.95 -3.14 13.66
C GLY A 213 8.91 -2.58 12.68
N TRP A 214 8.67 -3.26 11.56
CA TRP A 214 7.64 -2.84 10.60
C TRP A 214 6.23 -2.91 11.19
N ALA A 215 5.90 -3.97 11.93
CA ALA A 215 4.58 -4.12 12.56
C ALA A 215 4.32 -2.98 13.57
N LYS A 216 5.34 -2.63 14.38
CA LYS A 216 5.28 -1.49 15.29
C LYS A 216 5.15 -0.17 14.56
N TYR A 217 5.95 0.06 13.52
CA TYR A 217 5.86 1.26 12.67
C TYR A 217 4.46 1.40 12.07
N MET A 218 3.96 0.37 11.39
CA MET A 218 2.68 0.39 10.71
C MET A 218 1.48 0.51 11.67
N SER A 219 1.67 0.18 12.96
CA SER A 219 0.66 0.38 14.01
C SER A 219 0.42 1.85 14.36
N ILE A 220 1.36 2.75 14.05
CA ILE A 220 1.27 4.17 14.38
C ILE A 220 0.26 4.85 13.46
N SER A 221 -0.82 5.35 14.05
CA SER A 221 -1.99 5.88 13.36
C SER A 221 -2.09 7.41 13.38
N GLY A 222 -1.16 8.09 14.04
CA GLY A 222 -1.20 9.53 14.30
C GLY A 222 -2.11 9.90 15.47
N SER A 223 -2.37 8.95 16.36
CA SER A 223 -3.28 9.05 17.49
C SER A 223 -2.51 9.25 18.79
N ASP A 224 -3.11 9.97 19.75
CA ASP A 224 -2.53 10.13 21.11
C ASP A 224 -2.29 8.78 21.80
N GLU A 225 -3.12 7.78 21.49
CA GLU A 225 -3.01 6.40 21.98
C GLU A 225 -1.85 5.59 21.37
N ASP A 226 -1.16 6.09 20.35
CA ASP A 226 -0.01 5.39 19.78
C ASP A 226 1.14 5.35 20.80
N GLU A 227 1.78 4.19 20.96
CA GLU A 227 2.86 3.98 21.93
C GLU A 227 4.17 4.67 21.52
N HIS A 228 4.39 4.82 20.22
CA HIS A 228 5.61 5.32 19.63
C HIS A 228 5.35 6.54 18.73
N ASP A 229 6.30 7.46 18.71
CA ASP A 229 6.44 8.49 17.67
C ASP A 229 7.42 8.01 16.60
N ILE A 230 7.18 8.41 15.35
CA ILE A 230 8.08 8.15 14.22
C ILE A 230 9.13 9.26 14.19
N ILE A 231 10.40 8.88 14.19
CA ILE A 231 11.53 9.76 13.89
C ILE A 231 12.12 9.34 12.54
N THR A 232 12.23 10.28 11.61
CA THR A 232 12.89 10.09 10.32
C THR A 232 14.20 10.84 10.28
N LEU A 233 15.30 10.12 10.15
CA LEU A 233 16.61 10.70 9.85
C LEU A 233 16.81 10.74 8.34
N GLN A 234 16.99 11.91 7.76
CA GLN A 234 17.21 12.09 6.32
C GLN A 234 18.68 12.34 6.05
N TYR A 235 19.27 11.58 5.15
CA TYR A 235 20.69 11.65 4.79
C TYR A 235 20.86 12.01 3.32
N THR A 236 21.92 12.74 3.04
CA THR A 236 22.56 12.81 1.72
C THR A 236 23.88 12.04 1.77
N GLU A 237 24.56 11.88 0.63
CA GLU A 237 25.90 11.28 0.59
C GLU A 237 26.89 12.02 1.51
N GLU A 238 26.68 13.30 1.77
CA GLU A 238 27.54 14.14 2.62
C GLU A 238 27.26 13.97 4.13
N GLY A 239 26.16 13.30 4.51
CA GLY A 239 25.77 13.08 5.90
C GLY A 239 24.33 13.44 6.20
N LEU A 240 24.01 13.59 7.49
CA LEU A 240 22.67 13.92 7.96
C LEU A 240 22.24 15.29 7.43
N LEU A 241 21.12 15.31 6.71
CA LEU A 241 20.51 16.52 6.15
C LEU A 241 19.51 17.15 7.13
N SER A 242 18.61 16.34 7.68
CA SER A 242 17.49 16.79 8.50
C SER A 242 16.93 15.66 9.35
N ILE A 243 16.22 16.05 10.41
CA ILE A 243 15.48 15.15 11.30
C ILE A 243 14.03 15.60 11.32
N ASP A 244 13.12 14.70 10.95
CA ASP A 244 11.69 14.85 11.26
C ASP A 244 11.39 14.04 12.52
N GLU A 245 10.93 14.73 13.56
CA GLU A 245 10.75 14.16 14.89
C GLU A 245 9.29 13.82 15.25
N ASN A 246 8.33 14.18 14.38
CA ASN A 246 6.89 14.06 14.69
C ASN A 246 6.53 14.58 16.10
N ARG A 247 7.00 15.77 16.48
CA ARG A 247 6.86 16.27 17.87
C ARG A 247 5.41 16.42 18.34
N ASP A 248 4.48 16.62 17.40
CA ASP A 248 3.06 16.73 17.70
C ASP A 248 2.37 15.36 17.86
N GLY A 249 3.07 14.25 17.59
CA GLY A 249 2.54 12.88 17.74
C GLY A 249 1.43 12.52 16.74
N HIS A 250 1.19 13.36 15.73
CA HIS A 250 0.08 13.23 14.80
C HIS A 250 0.45 12.57 13.46
N ALA A 251 1.74 12.35 13.18
CA ALA A 251 2.14 11.63 11.99
C ALA A 251 1.82 10.14 12.13
N ALA A 252 1.09 9.63 11.14
CA ALA A 252 0.84 8.21 10.96
C ALA A 252 1.91 7.59 10.06
N ALA A 253 2.16 6.29 10.21
CA ALA A 253 3.01 5.56 9.28
C ALA A 253 2.37 5.44 7.91
N PHE A 254 3.10 5.80 6.85
CA PHE A 254 2.65 5.63 5.47
C PHE A 254 2.59 4.14 5.09
N GLY A 255 1.56 3.78 4.34
CA GLY A 255 1.36 2.44 3.79
C GLY A 255 2.28 2.16 2.60
N ASP A 256 2.71 0.90 2.49
CA ASP A 256 3.59 0.39 1.45
C ASP A 256 3.01 -0.88 0.78
N ASP A 257 3.80 -1.51 -0.09
CA ASP A 257 3.44 -2.77 -0.76
C ASP A 257 3.17 -3.91 0.23
N ILE A 258 3.85 -3.95 1.39
CA ILE A 258 3.59 -4.95 2.44
C ILE A 258 2.17 -4.74 2.99
N ALA A 259 1.77 -3.50 3.26
CA ALA A 259 0.42 -3.18 3.71
C ALA A 259 -0.64 -3.52 2.66
N LEU A 260 -0.37 -3.27 1.37
CA LEU A 260 -1.25 -3.63 0.25
C LEU A 260 -1.44 -5.15 0.12
N GLU A 261 -0.38 -5.94 0.23
CA GLU A 261 -0.44 -7.41 0.20
C GLU A 261 -1.20 -7.97 1.41
N CYS A 262 -1.03 -7.36 2.58
CA CYS A 262 -1.80 -7.70 3.78
C CYS A 262 -3.28 -7.37 3.62
N LEU A 263 -3.63 -6.22 3.02
CA LEU A 263 -5.01 -5.89 2.68
C LEU A 263 -5.60 -6.89 1.68
N ALA A 264 -4.87 -7.20 0.60
CA ALA A 264 -5.31 -8.17 -0.39
C ALA A 264 -5.64 -9.51 0.29
N THR A 265 -4.73 -9.99 1.13
CA THR A 265 -4.88 -11.25 1.87
C THR A 265 -6.03 -11.22 2.88
N GLU A 266 -6.16 -10.16 3.68
CA GLU A 266 -7.23 -10.02 4.69
C GLU A 266 -8.62 -10.09 4.05
N PHE A 267 -8.79 -9.45 2.88
CA PHE A 267 -10.07 -9.43 2.19
C PHE A 267 -10.22 -10.51 1.11
N LYS A 268 -9.18 -11.31 0.86
CA LYS A 268 -9.13 -12.33 -0.20
C LYS A 268 -9.53 -11.77 -1.56
N ARG A 269 -9.05 -10.58 -1.87
CA ARG A 269 -9.34 -9.83 -3.09
C ARG A 269 -8.03 -9.31 -3.65
N GLU A 270 -7.89 -9.31 -4.96
CA GLU A 270 -6.76 -8.62 -5.57
C GLU A 270 -6.88 -7.12 -5.34
N VAL A 271 -5.76 -6.47 -5.06
CA VAL A 271 -5.65 -5.02 -4.99
C VAL A 271 -4.84 -4.56 -6.18
N TYR A 272 -5.38 -3.65 -6.98
CA TYR A 272 -4.66 -3.02 -8.09
C TYR A 272 -4.43 -1.55 -7.75
N VAL A 273 -3.16 -1.17 -7.71
CA VAL A 273 -2.79 0.24 -7.64
C VAL A 273 -2.68 0.79 -9.06
N VAL A 274 -3.57 1.72 -9.38
CA VAL A 274 -3.59 2.48 -10.63
C VAL A 274 -2.67 3.67 -10.46
N GLN A 275 -1.43 3.54 -10.91
CA GLN A 275 -0.40 4.57 -10.76
C GLN A 275 -0.34 5.46 -12.00
N ALA A 276 -0.46 6.77 -11.82
CA ALA A 276 -0.17 7.76 -12.86
C ALA A 276 1.19 8.42 -12.55
N HIS A 277 2.20 8.31 -13.43
CA HIS A 277 3.56 8.80 -13.11
C HIS A 277 3.64 10.33 -12.93
N GLY A 278 4.65 10.82 -12.20
CA GLY A 278 4.95 12.26 -12.19
C GLY A 278 5.47 12.77 -13.54
N SER A 279 5.47 14.09 -13.72
CA SER A 279 5.91 14.82 -14.92
C SER A 279 7.31 14.46 -15.44
N ASP A 280 8.13 13.84 -14.59
CA ASP A 280 9.54 13.56 -14.86
C ASP A 280 9.73 12.25 -15.63
N ALA A 281 8.71 11.40 -15.68
CA ALA A 281 8.68 10.25 -16.58
C ALA A 281 8.22 10.75 -17.95
N MET A 282 9.14 10.90 -18.90
CA MET A 282 8.85 11.25 -20.30
C MET A 282 8.11 10.10 -21.01
N VAL A 283 6.91 9.76 -20.56
CA VAL A 283 6.05 8.71 -21.09
C VAL A 283 4.98 9.28 -22.01
N ASP A 284 4.68 8.55 -23.07
CA ASP A 284 3.57 8.87 -23.98
C ASP A 284 2.20 8.60 -23.31
N GLU A 285 1.13 9.06 -23.97
CA GLU A 285 -0.24 8.94 -23.46
C GLU A 285 -0.65 7.48 -23.21
N ASP A 286 -0.06 6.50 -23.91
CA ASP A 286 -0.40 5.10 -23.74
C ASP A 286 0.29 4.44 -22.55
N ASN A 287 1.45 4.97 -22.13
CA ASN A 287 2.28 4.47 -21.04
C ASN A 287 2.31 5.40 -19.82
N CYS A 288 1.33 6.30 -19.67
CA CYS A 288 1.27 7.24 -18.55
C CYS A 288 0.51 6.73 -17.31
N VAL A 289 -0.14 5.56 -17.41
CA VAL A 289 -0.90 4.91 -16.32
C VAL A 289 -0.59 3.41 -16.27
N PHE A 290 -0.28 2.90 -15.08
CA PHE A 290 0.06 1.49 -14.83
C PHE A 290 -0.85 0.86 -13.78
N PHE A 291 -1.02 -0.45 -13.87
CA PHE A 291 -1.74 -1.26 -12.88
C PHE A 291 -0.74 -2.16 -12.19
N LEU A 292 -0.52 -1.93 -10.89
CA LEU A 292 0.37 -2.72 -10.06
C LEU A 292 -0.48 -3.72 -9.26
N PRO A 293 -0.39 -5.04 -9.56
CA PRO A 293 -1.21 -6.05 -8.90
C PRO A 293 -0.60 -6.53 -7.59
N HIS A 294 -1.44 -6.61 -6.55
CA HIS A 294 -1.16 -7.27 -5.28
C HIS A 294 -2.21 -8.37 -5.07
N SER A 295 -1.76 -9.63 -5.12
CA SER A 295 -2.64 -10.79 -4.98
C SER A 295 -2.69 -11.25 -3.52
N PRO A 296 -3.84 -11.77 -3.05
CA PRO A 296 -3.93 -12.36 -1.72
C PRO A 296 -3.05 -13.60 -1.61
N ARG A 297 -2.57 -13.89 -0.39
CA ARG A 297 -2.14 -15.24 -0.05
C ARG A 297 -3.37 -16.15 0.05
N GLY A 298 -3.50 -17.11 -0.86
CA GLY A 298 -4.62 -18.03 -0.93
C GLY A 298 -5.66 -17.68 -2.00
N PRO A 299 -6.87 -18.28 -1.95
CA PRO A 299 -7.86 -18.14 -3.02
C PRO A 299 -8.48 -16.74 -3.06
N ILE A 300 -8.73 -16.24 -4.27
CA ILE A 300 -9.47 -15.00 -4.50
C ILE A 300 -10.97 -15.29 -4.33
N CYS A 301 -11.63 -14.53 -3.47
CA CYS A 301 -13.02 -14.75 -3.06
C CYS A 301 -13.94 -13.55 -3.38
N GLY A 302 -13.49 -12.58 -4.17
CA GLY A 302 -14.30 -11.44 -4.56
C GLY A 302 -13.68 -10.58 -5.65
N ALA A 303 -14.46 -9.61 -6.14
CA ALA A 303 -14.03 -8.64 -7.14
C ALA A 303 -12.80 -7.84 -6.68
N PRO A 304 -11.95 -7.33 -7.59
CA PRO A 304 -10.75 -6.58 -7.21
C PRO A 304 -11.08 -5.27 -6.47
N ILE A 305 -10.09 -4.76 -5.74
CA ILE A 305 -10.05 -3.44 -5.14
C ILE A 305 -9.13 -2.59 -6.00
N PHE A 306 -9.56 -1.39 -6.38
CA PHE A 306 -8.71 -0.45 -7.12
C PHE A 306 -8.40 0.75 -6.24
N LEU A 307 -7.14 1.16 -6.25
CA LEU A 307 -6.65 2.36 -5.57
C LEU A 307 -5.94 3.23 -6.59
N PHE A 308 -6.07 4.54 -6.48
CA PHE A 308 -5.34 5.46 -7.33
C PHE A 308 -4.09 5.93 -6.60
N MET A 309 -2.92 5.75 -7.21
CA MET A 309 -1.68 6.35 -6.72
C MET A 309 -1.32 7.47 -7.67
N LYS A 310 -1.44 8.70 -7.18
CA LYS A 310 -0.98 9.85 -7.94
C LYS A 310 0.53 9.93 -7.80
N GLY A 311 1.25 9.91 -8.91
CA GLY A 311 2.68 10.19 -8.95
C GLY A 311 2.89 11.60 -8.45
N THR A 312 3.23 11.72 -7.18
CA THR A 312 3.46 13.02 -6.58
C THR A 312 4.85 13.46 -6.98
N GLY A 313 5.01 14.72 -7.38
CA GLY A 313 6.29 15.44 -7.29
C GLY A 313 6.72 15.64 -5.83
N TRP A 314 6.42 14.67 -4.95
CA TRP A 314 6.80 14.61 -3.56
C TRP A 314 8.24 14.11 -3.49
N CYS A 315 9.15 14.97 -3.92
CA CYS A 315 10.58 14.84 -3.69
C CYS A 315 10.84 15.11 -2.20
N GLY A 316 10.58 14.10 -1.36
CA GLY A 316 10.89 14.16 0.06
C GLY A 316 10.12 13.12 0.84
N ALA A 317 10.60 11.87 0.84
CA ALA A 317 10.31 10.80 1.81
C ALA A 317 9.76 9.46 1.30
N GLY A 318 9.77 9.19 -0.02
CA GLY A 318 9.49 7.84 -0.53
C GLY A 318 8.12 7.27 -0.14
N ALA A 319 7.15 8.14 0.15
CA ALA A 319 5.82 7.76 0.61
C ALA A 319 4.77 8.00 -0.50
N ASP A 320 4.03 6.95 -0.83
CA ASP A 320 2.98 7.00 -1.83
C ASP A 320 1.69 7.62 -1.27
N HIS A 321 1.03 8.45 -2.09
CA HIS A 321 -0.29 8.98 -1.76
C HIS A 321 -1.38 8.23 -2.52
N TYR A 322 -2.29 7.62 -1.76
CA TYR A 322 -3.38 6.80 -2.29
C TYR A 322 -4.72 7.52 -2.20
N GLU A 323 -5.49 7.51 -3.28
CA GLU A 323 -6.86 7.99 -3.36
C GLU A 323 -7.81 6.83 -3.74
N PRO A 324 -9.08 6.86 -3.32
CA PRO A 324 -10.02 5.79 -3.60
C PRO A 324 -10.45 5.76 -5.07
N LEU A 325 -10.63 4.55 -5.62
CA LEU A 325 -11.37 4.34 -6.86
C LEU A 325 -12.67 3.61 -6.59
N ILE A 326 -13.77 4.22 -7.03
CA ILE A 326 -15.09 3.63 -6.93
C ILE A 326 -15.34 2.80 -8.18
N THR A 327 -15.69 1.54 -7.97
CA THR A 327 -15.96 0.61 -9.06
C THR A 327 -17.44 0.39 -9.28
N SER A 328 -17.82 0.34 -10.55
CA SER A 328 -19.14 -0.12 -10.98
C SER A 328 -18.97 -1.06 -12.17
N LEU A 329 -19.87 -2.04 -12.28
CA LEU A 329 -19.82 -3.00 -13.39
C LEU A 329 -20.43 -2.38 -14.64
N ILE A 330 -19.76 -2.61 -15.78
CA ILE A 330 -20.28 -2.23 -17.09
C ILE A 330 -20.98 -3.47 -17.70
N PRO A 331 -22.31 -3.49 -17.82
CA PRO A 331 -23.02 -4.63 -18.39
C PRO A 331 -22.81 -4.71 -19.91
N ASN A 332 -22.79 -5.93 -20.44
CA ASN A 332 -22.89 -6.22 -21.88
C ASN A 332 -21.76 -5.65 -22.77
N VAL A 333 -20.54 -5.55 -22.23
CA VAL A 333 -19.35 -5.17 -23.01
C VAL A 333 -18.42 -6.37 -23.16
N SER A 334 -17.89 -6.61 -24.37
CA SER A 334 -16.83 -7.62 -24.58
C SER A 334 -15.51 -7.11 -24.03
N HIS A 335 -14.71 -7.99 -23.43
CA HIS A 335 -13.38 -7.66 -22.90
C HIS A 335 -12.45 -7.02 -23.95
N ASP A 336 -12.55 -7.39 -25.24
CA ASP A 336 -11.80 -6.77 -26.34
C ASP A 336 -12.04 -5.25 -26.49
N LYS A 337 -13.16 -4.77 -25.95
CA LYS A 337 -13.54 -3.37 -25.97
C LYS A 337 -13.12 -2.62 -24.71
N ALA A 338 -12.61 -3.28 -23.68
CA ALA A 338 -12.08 -2.63 -22.49
C ALA A 338 -10.86 -1.75 -22.83
N ALA A 339 -10.60 -0.74 -22.01
CA ALA A 339 -9.37 0.06 -22.14
C ALA A 339 -8.14 -0.73 -21.69
N ILE A 340 -8.31 -1.60 -20.69
CA ILE A 340 -7.27 -2.39 -20.05
C ILE A 340 -7.81 -3.79 -19.83
N VAL A 341 -6.96 -4.80 -19.98
CA VAL A 341 -7.24 -6.20 -19.63
C VAL A 341 -6.21 -6.63 -18.59
N LEU A 342 -6.68 -7.13 -17.45
CA LEU A 342 -5.89 -7.55 -16.29
C LEU A 342 -5.86 -9.07 -16.16
#